data_AF-A0A4R1BDN7-F1
#
_entry.id   AF-A0A4R1BDN7-F1
#
_cell.length_a   1.000
_cell.length_b   1.000
_cell.length_c   1.000
_cell.angle_alpha   90.00
_cell.angle_beta   90.00
_cell.angle_gamma   90.00
#
_symmetry.space_group_name_H-M   'P 1'
#
loop_
_entity.id
_entity.type
_entity.pdbx_description
1 polymer ?
#
loop_
_entity_poly.entity_id
_entity_poly.type
_entity_poly.pdbx_seq_one_letter_code
_entity_poly.pdbx_strand_id
1 'polypeptide(L)'
;MDITSAAIATLISAATSATITLLLTRLNSRKSLDEQLDAILKIAIQYPYLESKDFTSTWTSSYNRNDEKALRYEVYCTLVFNYMSRLAKYHKYCEDKIDEHVALKPWARIHARYWRDPTEAYENVDTYDRPFVALVEGYLKGK
;
A
#
# COMPACT_ATOMS: atom_id res chain seq x y z
N MET A 1 51.33 -8.82 10.70
CA MET A 1 50.13 -9.67 10.63
C MET A 1 49.56 -9.44 9.24
N ASP A 2 49.95 -10.28 8.30
CA ASP A 2 49.65 -10.06 6.89
C ASP A 2 48.19 -10.42 6.64
N ILE A 3 47.39 -9.42 6.25
CA ILE A 3 46.07 -9.70 5.68
C ILE A 3 46.35 -10.43 4.38
N THR A 4 46.08 -11.73 4.38
CA THR A 4 46.32 -12.58 3.20
C THR A 4 45.44 -12.09 2.06
N SER A 5 45.93 -12.23 0.82
CA SER A 5 45.15 -11.94 -0.39
C SER A 5 43.77 -12.62 -0.38
N ALA A 6 43.68 -13.80 0.24
CA ALA A 6 42.44 -14.51 0.49
C ALA A 6 41.47 -13.71 1.38
N ALA A 7 41.93 -13.10 2.48
CA ALA A 7 41.09 -12.29 3.36
C ALA A 7 40.57 -11.02 2.65
N ILE A 8 41.39 -10.37 1.83
CA ILE A 8 40.96 -9.22 1.00
C ILE A 8 39.92 -9.67 -0.04
N ALA A 9 40.16 -10.80 -0.72
CA ALA A 9 39.22 -11.35 -1.69
C ALA A 9 37.87 -11.72 -1.04
N THR A 10 37.88 -12.33 0.15
CA THR A 10 36.66 -12.66 0.90
C THR A 10 35.87 -11.40 1.27
N LEU A 11 36.54 -10.34 1.72
CA LEU A 11 35.88 -9.06 2.04
C LEU A 11 35.25 -8.41 0.80
N ILE A 12 35.97 -8.38 -0.32
CA ILE A 12 35.46 -7.84 -1.59
C ILE A 12 34.25 -8.66 -2.07
N SER A 13 34.33 -9.99 -2.03
CA SER A 13 33.23 -10.87 -2.42
C SER A 13 32.00 -10.65 -1.52
N ALA A 14 32.17 -10.59 -0.20
CA ALA A 14 31.07 -10.36 0.73
C ALA A 14 30.39 -9.00 0.51
N ALA A 15 31.17 -7.94 0.31
CA ALA A 15 30.64 -6.61 -0.01
C ALA A 15 29.88 -6.59 -1.35
N THR A 16 30.42 -7.27 -2.36
CA THR A 16 29.79 -7.38 -3.69
C THR A 16 28.48 -8.15 -3.61
N SER A 17 28.47 -9.30 -2.93
CA SER A 17 27.25 -10.09 -2.70
C SER A 17 26.19 -9.31 -1.93
N ALA A 18 26.56 -8.63 -0.84
CA ALA A 18 25.63 -7.79 -0.09
C ALA A 18 25.02 -6.68 -0.95
N THR A 19 25.83 -6.06 -1.81
CA THR A 19 25.39 -5.01 -2.74
C THR A 19 24.41 -5.55 -3.79
N ILE A 20 24.74 -6.69 -4.41
CA ILE A 20 23.86 -7.36 -5.39
C ILE A 20 22.55 -7.78 -4.73
N THR A 21 22.61 -8.41 -3.56
CA THR A 21 21.41 -8.82 -2.80
C THR A 21 20.53 -7.62 -2.50
N LEU A 22 21.10 -6.52 -2.00
CA LEU A 22 20.35 -5.31 -1.68
C LEU A 22 19.70 -4.69 -2.93
N LEU A 23 20.40 -4.69 -4.07
CA LEU A 23 19.87 -4.21 -5.34
C LEU A 23 18.72 -5.10 -5.85
N LEU A 24 18.89 -6.42 -5.82
CA LEU A 24 17.86 -7.38 -6.20
C LEU A 24 16.63 -7.28 -5.29
N THR A 25 16.81 -7.14 -3.98
CA THR A 25 15.71 -6.93 -3.03
C THR A 25 14.95 -5.65 -3.38
N ARG A 26 15.64 -4.54 -3.68
CA ARG A 26 14.97 -3.29 -4.09
C ARG A 26 14.19 -3.41 -5.39
N LEU A 27 14.76 -4.07 -6.40
CA LEU A 27 14.09 -4.32 -7.68
C LEU A 27 12.85 -5.20 -7.49
N ASN A 28 12.98 -6.27 -6.70
CA ASN A 28 11.88 -7.19 -6.42
C ASN A 28 10.76 -6.51 -5.61
N SER A 29 11.10 -5.66 -4.64
CA SER A 29 10.10 -4.88 -3.90
C SER A 29 9.33 -3.92 -4.80
N ARG A 30 10.01 -3.22 -5.73
CA ARG A 30 9.35 -2.34 -6.70
C ARG A 30 8.42 -3.14 -7.61
N LYS A 31 8.94 -4.21 -8.22
CA LYS A 31 8.16 -5.10 -9.08
C LYS A 31 6.92 -5.64 -8.36
N SER A 32 7.05 -6.02 -7.09
CA SER A 32 5.93 -6.51 -6.28
C SER A 32 4.87 -5.43 -6.04
N LEU A 33 5.26 -4.16 -5.89
CA LEU A 33 4.30 -3.04 -5.78
C LEU A 33 3.57 -2.82 -7.11
N ASP A 34 4.30 -2.83 -8.22
CA ASP A 34 3.72 -2.70 -9.57
C ASP A 34 2.70 -3.83 -9.85
N GLU A 35 3.05 -5.08 -9.53
CA GLU A 35 2.16 -6.24 -9.70
C GLU A 35 0.89 -6.16 -8.82
N GLN A 36 1.02 -5.64 -7.61
CA GLN A 36 -0.13 -5.43 -6.72
C GLN A 36 -1.05 -4.32 -7.23
N LEU A 37 -0.47 -3.22 -7.74
CA LEU A 37 -1.21 -2.14 -8.36
C LEU A 37 -2.01 -2.66 -9.57
N ASP A 38 -1.36 -3.42 -10.46
CA ASP A 38 -2.01 -4.05 -11.61
C ASP A 38 -3.16 -4.97 -11.19
N ALA A 39 -3.00 -5.72 -10.10
CA ALA A 39 -4.06 -6.59 -9.58
C ALA A 39 -5.26 -5.78 -9.07
N ILE A 40 -5.02 -4.70 -8.32
CA ILE A 40 -6.09 -3.79 -7.82
C ILE A 40 -6.82 -3.15 -9.01
N LEU A 41 -6.09 -2.66 -10.01
CA LEU A 41 -6.69 -2.05 -11.20
C LEU A 41 -7.51 -3.06 -12.02
N LYS A 42 -7.05 -4.30 -12.16
CA LYS A 42 -7.84 -5.37 -12.80
C LYS A 42 -9.16 -5.62 -12.05
N ILE A 43 -9.14 -5.63 -10.73
CA ILE A 43 -10.36 -5.78 -9.91
C ILE A 43 -11.29 -4.57 -10.12
N ALA A 44 -10.76 -3.35 -10.10
CA ALA A 44 -11.53 -2.14 -10.36
C ALA A 44 -12.17 -2.13 -11.75
N ILE A 45 -11.45 -2.58 -12.78
CA ILE A 45 -11.99 -2.73 -14.15
C ILE A 45 -13.09 -3.78 -14.19
N GLN A 46 -12.90 -4.92 -13.51
CA GLN A 46 -13.89 -5.99 -13.45
C GLN A 46 -15.16 -5.56 -12.70
N TYR A 47 -15.02 -4.69 -11.69
CA TYR A 47 -16.11 -4.21 -10.85
C TYR A 47 -16.06 -2.68 -10.71
N PRO A 48 -16.46 -1.91 -11.74
CA PRO A 48 -16.27 -0.45 -11.78
C PRO A 48 -16.96 0.32 -10.65
N TYR A 49 -17.99 -0.25 -10.04
CA TYR A 49 -18.67 0.37 -8.89
C TYR A 49 -17.74 0.54 -7.68
N LEU A 50 -16.67 -0.26 -7.56
CA LEU A 50 -15.69 -0.16 -6.47
C LEU A 50 -14.98 1.19 -6.45
N GLU A 51 -14.84 1.83 -7.61
CA GLU A 51 -14.20 3.13 -7.81
C GLU A 51 -15.22 4.21 -8.23
N SER A 52 -16.51 3.96 -8.05
CA SER A 52 -17.56 4.94 -8.36
C SER A 52 -17.99 5.68 -7.11
N LYS A 53 -17.93 7.01 -7.15
CA LYS A 53 -18.41 7.87 -6.06
C LYS A 53 -19.86 7.59 -5.68
N ASP A 54 -20.72 7.21 -6.64
CA ASP A 54 -22.13 6.90 -6.38
C ASP A 54 -22.29 5.70 -5.46
N PHE A 55 -21.36 4.74 -5.52
CA PHE A 55 -21.36 3.57 -4.67
C PHE A 55 -20.51 3.78 -3.41
N THR A 56 -19.29 4.31 -3.53
CA THR A 56 -18.42 4.49 -2.35
C THR A 56 -18.99 5.47 -1.33
N SER A 57 -19.78 6.45 -1.78
CA SER A 57 -20.43 7.42 -0.90
C SER A 57 -21.65 6.87 -0.15
N THR A 58 -22.13 5.66 -0.48
CA THR A 58 -23.23 5.00 0.24
C THR A 58 -22.74 3.94 1.22
N TRP A 59 -21.42 3.73 1.33
CA TRP A 59 -20.84 2.78 2.27
C TRP A 59 -21.30 3.02 3.72
N THR A 60 -21.54 1.90 4.42
CA THR A 60 -21.73 1.82 5.86
C THR A 60 -21.26 0.47 6.40
N SER A 61 -20.68 0.45 7.61
CA SER A 61 -20.27 -0.77 8.33
C SER A 61 -21.44 -1.69 8.68
N SER A 62 -22.67 -1.16 8.78
CA SER A 62 -23.89 -1.93 9.03
C SER A 62 -24.56 -2.45 7.76
N TYR A 63 -23.79 -2.74 6.70
CA TYR A 63 -24.34 -3.23 5.44
C TYR A 63 -24.96 -4.63 5.61
N ASN A 64 -25.87 -4.99 4.69
CA ASN A 64 -26.45 -6.33 4.66
C ASN A 64 -25.37 -7.34 4.29
N ARG A 65 -25.02 -8.29 5.18
CA ARG A 65 -23.98 -9.30 4.92
C ARG A 65 -24.26 -10.25 3.75
N ASN A 66 -25.49 -10.25 3.20
CA ASN A 66 -25.82 -10.96 1.97
C ASN A 66 -25.66 -10.10 0.70
N ASP A 67 -25.34 -8.80 0.84
CA ASP A 67 -25.02 -7.93 -0.27
C ASP A 67 -23.58 -8.17 -0.74
N GLU A 68 -23.48 -8.94 -1.83
CA GLU A 68 -22.20 -9.29 -2.44
C GLU A 68 -21.40 -8.06 -2.91
N LYS A 69 -22.06 -6.96 -3.32
CA LYS A 69 -21.34 -5.76 -3.75
C LYS A 69 -20.67 -5.06 -2.57
N ALA A 70 -21.37 -4.99 -1.44
CA ALA A 70 -20.82 -4.44 -0.21
C ALA A 70 -19.65 -5.29 0.31
N LEU A 71 -19.79 -6.63 0.32
CA LEU A 71 -18.71 -7.56 0.67
C LEU A 71 -17.48 -7.39 -0.23
N ARG A 72 -17.67 -7.33 -1.56
CA ARG A 72 -16.57 -7.11 -2.50
C ARG A 72 -15.89 -5.76 -2.26
N TYR A 73 -16.66 -4.73 -1.91
CA TYR A 73 -16.12 -3.41 -1.63
C TYR A 73 -15.31 -3.34 -0.33
N GLU A 74 -15.77 -4.00 0.73
CA GLU A 74 -14.99 -4.15 1.96
C GLU A 74 -13.62 -4.78 1.67
N VAL A 75 -13.61 -5.96 1.05
CA VAL A 75 -12.36 -6.67 0.71
C VAL A 75 -11.48 -5.82 -0.20
N TYR A 76 -12.08 -5.13 -1.16
CA TYR A 76 -11.37 -4.23 -2.04
C TYR A 76 -10.70 -3.07 -1.29
N CYS A 77 -11.41 -2.43 -0.36
CA CYS A 77 -10.85 -1.35 0.45
C CYS A 77 -9.68 -1.86 1.32
N THR A 78 -9.82 -3.04 1.92
CA THR A 78 -8.71 -3.68 2.65
C THR A 78 -7.48 -3.88 1.74
N LEU A 79 -7.66 -4.33 0.49
CA LEU A 79 -6.57 -4.47 -0.47
C LEU A 79 -5.92 -3.13 -0.81
N VAL A 80 -6.73 -2.11 -1.08
CA VAL A 80 -6.27 -0.75 -1.40
C VAL A 80 -5.45 -0.17 -0.27
N PHE A 81 -5.96 -0.14 0.97
CA PHE A 81 -5.25 0.44 2.10
C PHE A 81 -3.99 -0.36 2.49
N ASN A 82 -4.01 -1.69 2.33
CA ASN A 82 -2.82 -2.52 2.49
C ASN A 82 -1.73 -2.20 1.47
N TYR A 83 -2.10 -2.03 0.19
CA TYR A 83 -1.17 -1.60 -0.85
C TYR A 83 -0.61 -0.20 -0.54
N MET A 84 -1.48 0.76 -0.21
CA MET A 84 -1.10 2.12 0.17
C MET A 84 -0.10 2.13 1.32
N SER A 85 -0.32 1.30 2.35
CA SER A 85 0.60 1.17 3.50
C SER A 85 1.97 0.63 3.08
N ARG A 86 2.01 -0.39 2.23
CA ARG A 86 3.26 -0.96 1.69
C ARG A 86 4.02 0.04 0.82
N LEU A 87 3.31 0.76 -0.05
CA LEU A 87 3.91 1.79 -0.91
C LEU A 87 4.47 2.96 -0.09
N ALA A 88 3.71 3.45 0.89
CA ALA A 88 4.17 4.50 1.80
C ALA A 88 5.43 4.09 2.55
N LYS A 89 5.48 2.86 3.08
CA LYS A 89 6.68 2.28 3.72
C LYS A 89 7.86 2.21 2.76
N TYR A 90 7.65 1.73 1.54
CA TYR A 90 8.71 1.59 0.53
C TYR A 90 9.37 2.94 0.22
N HIS A 91 8.58 4.01 0.10
CA HIS A 91 9.06 5.37 -0.10
C HIS A 91 9.42 6.12 1.19
N LYS A 92 9.37 5.45 2.35
CA LYS A 92 9.65 6.03 3.68
C LYS A 92 8.78 7.27 3.96
N TYR A 93 7.52 7.23 3.55
CA TYR A 93 6.54 8.31 3.73
C TYR A 93 6.92 9.64 3.06
N CYS A 94 7.79 9.60 2.05
CA CYS A 94 8.09 10.76 1.22
C CYS A 94 6.95 10.96 0.20
N GLU A 95 6.08 11.94 0.45
CA GLU A 95 4.88 12.20 -0.36
C GLU A 95 5.19 12.39 -1.84
N ASP A 96 6.20 13.20 -2.18
CA ASP A 96 6.61 13.42 -3.59
C ASP A 96 6.90 12.10 -4.33
N LYS A 97 7.61 11.17 -3.68
CA LYS A 97 7.95 9.87 -4.29
C LYS A 97 6.76 8.92 -4.38
N ILE A 98 5.83 9.04 -3.44
CA ILE A 98 4.60 8.26 -3.44
C ILE A 98 3.71 8.74 -4.60
N ASP A 99 3.54 10.05 -4.74
CA ASP A 99 2.72 10.67 -5.77
C ASP A 99 3.29 10.47 -7.18
N GLU A 100 4.62 10.40 -7.33
CA GLU A 100 5.28 9.98 -8.57
C GLU A 100 4.95 8.52 -8.97
N HIS A 101 4.65 7.67 -8.00
CA HIS A 101 4.35 6.24 -8.24
C HIS A 101 2.86 6.02 -8.51
N VAL A 102 1.98 6.60 -7.68
CA VAL A 102 0.53 6.53 -7.85
C VAL A 102 -0.13 7.71 -7.15
N ALA A 103 -1.23 8.22 -7.70
CA ALA A 103 -2.00 9.28 -7.06
C ALA A 103 -2.77 8.76 -5.84
N LEU A 104 -2.08 8.64 -4.70
CA LEU A 104 -2.58 8.02 -3.48
C LEU A 104 -3.71 8.83 -2.83
N LYS A 105 -3.62 10.17 -2.92
CA LYS A 105 -4.57 11.11 -2.33
C LYS A 105 -5.99 10.98 -2.90
N PRO A 106 -6.20 10.92 -4.24
CA PRO A 106 -7.51 10.56 -4.81
C PRO A 106 -8.07 9.22 -4.33
N TRP A 107 -7.24 8.16 -4.27
CA TRP A 107 -7.65 6.84 -3.77
C TRP A 107 -8.09 6.89 -2.30
N ALA A 108 -7.33 7.56 -1.44
CA ALA A 108 -7.74 7.76 -0.05
C ALA A 108 -9.12 8.46 0.05
N ARG A 109 -9.35 9.47 -0.80
CA ARG A 109 -10.57 10.28 -0.78
C ARG A 109 -11.81 9.53 -1.28
N ILE A 110 -11.67 8.71 -2.32
CA ILE A 110 -12.82 7.97 -2.84
C ILE A 110 -13.29 6.87 -1.87
N HIS A 111 -12.36 6.31 -1.08
CA HIS A 111 -12.63 5.32 -0.03
C HIS A 111 -12.76 5.92 1.38
N ALA A 112 -12.92 7.23 1.50
CA ALA A 112 -12.93 7.93 2.78
C ALA A 112 -14.02 7.45 3.75
N ARG A 113 -15.16 6.97 3.22
CA ARG A 113 -16.25 6.44 4.06
C ARG A 113 -15.87 5.12 4.72
N TYR A 114 -15.28 4.19 3.97
CA TYR A 114 -14.78 2.95 4.54
C TYR A 114 -13.72 3.21 5.62
N TRP A 115 -12.78 4.12 5.33
CA TRP A 115 -11.76 4.48 6.32
C TRP A 115 -12.34 5.02 7.62
N ARG A 116 -13.46 5.77 7.57
CA ARG A 116 -14.08 6.40 8.75
C ARG A 116 -15.11 5.51 9.45
N ASP A 117 -15.66 4.53 8.74
CA ASP A 117 -16.69 3.60 9.21
C ASP A 117 -16.28 2.17 8.81
N PRO A 118 -15.18 1.64 9.39
CA PRO A 118 -14.75 0.26 9.13
C PRO A 118 -15.75 -0.73 9.76
N THR A 119 -15.85 -1.92 9.18
CA THR A 119 -16.74 -2.98 9.67
C THR A 119 -16.35 -3.44 11.08
N GLU A 120 -15.05 -3.63 11.31
CA GLU A 120 -14.49 -3.93 12.62
C GLU A 120 -13.98 -2.64 13.26
N ALA A 121 -14.35 -2.41 14.51
CA ALA A 121 -13.98 -1.19 15.23
C ALA A 121 -12.44 -1.05 15.27
N TYR A 122 -11.96 0.14 14.91
CA TYR A 122 -10.54 0.50 14.90
C TYR A 122 -9.64 -0.26 13.91
N GLU A 123 -10.19 -1.06 12.99
CA GLU A 123 -9.41 -1.80 11.97
C GLU A 123 -8.47 -0.87 11.17
N ASN A 124 -8.97 0.33 10.85
CA ASN A 124 -8.26 1.37 10.11
C ASN A 124 -7.12 2.05 10.88
N VAL A 125 -7.04 1.91 12.21
CA VAL A 125 -6.01 2.58 13.04
C VAL A 125 -5.11 1.60 13.79
N ASP A 126 -5.62 0.43 14.17
CA ASP A 126 -4.87 -0.57 14.95
C ASP A 126 -4.02 -1.47 14.04
N THR A 127 -4.47 -1.70 12.80
CA THR A 127 -3.76 -2.57 11.83
C THR A 127 -2.55 -1.87 11.20
N TYR A 128 -2.60 -0.54 11.09
CA TYR A 128 -1.59 0.24 10.39
C TYR A 128 -0.69 1.00 11.36
N ASP A 129 0.55 1.28 10.92
CA ASP A 129 1.42 2.13 11.72
C ASP A 129 0.95 3.59 11.73
N ARG A 130 1.35 4.30 12.79
CA ARG A 130 0.97 5.70 13.04
C ARG A 130 1.33 6.64 11.87
N PRO A 131 2.52 6.54 11.24
CA PRO A 131 2.84 7.39 10.09
C PRO A 131 1.87 7.20 8.91
N PHE A 132 1.46 5.96 8.62
CA PHE A 132 0.49 5.70 7.56
C PHE A 132 -0.90 6.27 7.91
N VAL A 133 -1.36 6.04 9.14
CA VAL A 133 -2.64 6.61 9.61
C VAL A 133 -2.62 8.14 9.49
N ALA A 134 -1.53 8.79 9.90
CA ALA A 134 -1.38 10.24 9.79
C ALA A 134 -1.37 10.73 8.34
N LEU A 135 -0.77 9.98 7.42
CA LEU A 135 -0.76 10.27 5.98
C LEU A 135 -2.18 10.25 5.41
N VAL A 136 -2.93 9.17 5.64
CA VAL A 136 -4.31 9.03 5.15
C VAL A 136 -5.21 10.13 5.75
N GLU A 137 -5.12 10.34 7.07
CA GLU A 137 -5.85 11.43 7.74
C GLU A 137 -5.50 12.82 7.18
N GLY A 138 -4.24 13.03 6.78
CA GLY A 138 -3.80 14.23 6.08
C GLY A 138 -4.56 14.44 4.77
N TYR A 139 -4.57 13.42 3.91
CA TYR A 139 -5.28 13.46 2.62
C TYR A 139 -6.78 13.70 2.76
N LEU A 140 -7.39 13.12 3.79
CA LEU A 140 -8.82 13.27 4.10
C LEU A 140 -9.18 14.65 4.67
N LYS A 141 -8.22 15.36 5.28
CA LYS A 141 -8.38 16.73 5.80
C LYS A 141 -8.07 17.82 4.78
N GLY A 142 -7.70 17.45 3.56
CA GLY A 142 -7.39 18.41 2.50
C GLY A 142 -5.94 18.92 2.52
N LYS A 143 -5.07 18.35 3.36
CA LYS A 143 -3.63 18.57 3.26
C LYS A 143 -3.11 17.89 1.99
#